data_AF-A0A958Y817-F1
#
_entry.id   AF-A0A958Y817-F1
#
_cell.length_a   1.000
_cell.length_b   1.000
_cell.length_c   1.000
_cell.angle_alpha   90.00
_cell.angle_beta   90.00
_cell.angle_gamma   90.00
#
_symmetry.space_group_name_H-M   'P 1'
#
loop_
_entity.id
_entity.type
_entity.pdbx_description
1 polymer ?
#
loop_
_entity_poly.entity_id
_entity_poly.type
_entity_poly.pdbx_seq_one_letter_code
_entity_poly.pdbx_strand_id
1 'polypeptide(L)'
;MGLLIVTFIACDKDYNAVGTDLLTHSNFITDSVEFPALTYNKVVEPVKSNNLTSSLLGIYDDPTYGKTAAQIVTQLIPTTYSPDFGDEPVIDSIIITIPYFSHKTGETDDDGNALYELDSLFGNAETPIKLSIYQNTYFLRSYDPETNLEEAQKYYSNSNQTINFNDFT
;
A
#
# COMPACT_ATOMS: atom_id res chain seq x y z
N MET A 1 84.31 33.01 50.53
CA MET A 1 82.85 32.84 50.70
C MET A 1 82.16 33.71 49.65
N GLY A 2 82.00 33.18 48.44
CA GLY A 2 81.42 33.91 47.31
C GLY A 2 80.04 33.33 47.00
N LEU A 3 79.01 34.13 47.21
CA LEU A 3 77.61 33.78 46.97
C LEU A 3 77.31 33.98 45.48
N LEU A 4 77.08 32.88 44.75
CA LEU A 4 76.63 32.91 43.36
C LEU A 4 75.09 32.92 43.37
N ILE A 5 74.48 34.05 42.99
CA ILE A 5 73.03 34.17 42.82
C ILE A 5 72.71 33.93 41.36
N VAL A 6 71.95 32.86 41.07
CA VAL A 6 71.40 32.56 39.74
C VAL A 6 69.91 32.86 39.78
N THR A 7 69.45 33.81 38.97
CA THR A 7 68.03 34.06 38.74
C THR A 7 67.61 33.41 37.42
N PHE A 8 66.61 32.54 37.47
CA PHE A 8 65.93 32.02 36.29
C PHE A 8 64.82 33.00 35.89
N ILE A 9 64.96 33.65 34.74
CA ILE A 9 63.84 34.35 34.09
C ILE A 9 63.10 33.30 33.25
N ALA A 10 61.91 32.90 33.72
CA ALA A 10 60.95 32.18 32.90
C ALA A 10 60.24 33.21 32.01
N CYS A 11 60.49 33.15 30.70
CA CYS A 11 59.69 33.86 29.72
C CYS A 11 58.47 32.96 29.44
N ASP A 12 57.29 33.34 29.93
CA ASP A 12 56.06 32.66 29.56
C ASP A 12 55.91 32.79 28.04
N LYS A 13 55.84 31.64 27.34
CA LYS A 13 55.54 31.67 25.91
C LYS A 13 54.04 31.84 25.79
N ASP A 14 53.60 33.06 25.52
CA ASP A 14 52.24 33.33 25.10
C ASP A 14 51.86 32.36 23.98
N TYR A 15 50.89 31.49 24.26
CA TYR A 15 50.28 30.61 23.28
C TYR A 15 49.52 31.52 22.31
N ASN A 16 50.11 31.77 21.14
CA ASN A 16 49.35 32.30 20.02
C ASN A 16 48.46 31.16 19.53
N ALA A 17 47.23 31.09 20.05
CA ALA A 17 46.20 30.25 19.48
C ALA A 17 45.97 30.73 18.05
N VAL A 18 46.50 29.99 17.08
CA VAL A 18 46.18 30.18 15.67
C VAL A 18 44.71 29.83 15.51
N GLY A 19 43.86 30.87 15.51
CA GLY A 19 42.50 30.89 14.99
C GLY A 19 41.60 29.74 15.46
N THR A 20 41.12 29.79 16.70
CA THR A 20 39.95 29.01 17.14
C THR A 20 38.67 29.85 17.26
N ASP A 21 38.62 30.98 16.57
CA ASP A 21 37.42 31.85 16.52
C ASP A 21 36.89 31.96 15.09
N LEU A 22 36.74 30.82 14.41
CA LEU A 22 36.12 30.76 13.09
C LEU A 22 34.88 29.86 13.06
N LEU A 23 34.31 29.52 14.22
CA LEU A 23 33.08 28.72 14.33
C LEU A 23 32.16 29.25 15.44
N THR A 24 32.18 30.56 15.70
CA THR A 24 31.24 31.21 16.59
C THR A 24 30.01 31.66 15.81
N HIS A 25 28.98 30.81 15.83
CA HIS A 25 27.56 31.16 15.60
C HIS A 25 27.10 31.62 14.22
N SER A 26 27.83 31.36 13.14
CA SER A 26 27.21 31.44 11.81
C SER A 26 26.37 30.19 11.59
N ASN A 27 25.04 30.33 11.63
CA ASN A 27 24.17 29.40 10.91
C ASN A 27 24.73 29.30 9.49
N PHE A 28 25.03 28.10 9.00
CA PHE A 28 25.44 27.91 7.61
C PHE A 28 24.27 28.35 6.72
N ILE A 29 24.27 29.60 6.28
CA ILE A 29 23.39 30.08 5.22
C ILE A 29 24.03 29.56 3.93
N THR A 30 23.58 28.38 3.52
CA THR A 30 23.84 27.84 2.19
C THR A 30 22.76 28.37 1.25
N ASP A 31 23.16 28.89 0.10
CA ASP A 31 22.24 29.22 -0.97
C ASP A 31 21.57 27.92 -1.46
N SER A 32 20.25 27.85 -1.35
CA SER A 32 19.48 26.79 -2.00
C SER A 32 19.10 27.24 -3.40
N VAL A 33 19.30 26.37 -4.37
CA VAL A 33 18.79 26.57 -5.73
C VAL A 33 17.71 25.54 -5.96
N GLU A 34 16.49 26.00 -6.19
CA GLU A 34 15.38 25.13 -6.58
C GLU A 34 15.43 24.88 -8.08
N PHE A 35 15.51 23.61 -8.46
CA PHE A 35 15.40 23.18 -9.85
C PHE A 35 14.00 22.63 -10.08
N PRO A 36 13.30 23.04 -11.16
CA PRO A 36 11.99 22.47 -11.47
C PRO A 36 12.15 20.98 -11.80
N ALA A 37 11.49 20.13 -11.03
CA ALA A 37 11.37 18.71 -11.33
C ALA A 37 10.18 18.50 -12.27
N LEU A 38 10.43 17.97 -13.47
CA LEU A 38 9.35 17.54 -14.36
C LEU A 38 8.89 16.14 -13.95
N THR A 39 7.66 16.04 -13.45
CA THR A 39 7.02 14.76 -13.11
C THR A 39 5.86 14.49 -14.06
N TYR A 40 5.61 13.23 -14.37
CA TYR A 40 4.46 12.79 -15.15
C TYR A 40 4.05 11.39 -14.72
N ASN A 41 2.76 11.09 -14.86
CA ASN A 41 2.24 9.75 -14.62
C ASN A 41 2.57 8.84 -15.80
N LYS A 42 3.13 7.66 -15.51
CA LYS A 42 3.40 6.62 -16.52
C LYS A 42 2.54 5.41 -16.24
N VAL A 43 1.85 4.92 -17.27
CA VAL A 43 1.09 3.67 -17.19
C VAL A 43 2.07 2.52 -16.93
N VAL A 44 1.78 1.73 -15.90
CA VAL A 44 2.54 0.53 -15.58
C VAL A 44 2.15 -0.63 -16.49
N GLU A 45 3.09 -1.52 -16.76
CA GLU A 45 2.79 -2.77 -17.46
C GLU A 45 1.84 -3.63 -16.61
N PRO A 46 1.06 -4.53 -17.26
CA PRO A 46 0.16 -5.40 -16.53
C PRO A 46 0.90 -6.23 -15.47
N VAL A 47 0.38 -6.20 -14.25
CA VAL A 47 0.94 -6.95 -13.12
C VAL A 47 0.09 -8.17 -12.85
N LYS A 48 0.70 -9.24 -12.33
CA LYS A 48 -0.03 -10.44 -11.91
C LYS A 48 -1.04 -10.06 -10.83
N SER A 49 -2.30 -10.41 -11.03
CA SER A 49 -3.44 -10.01 -10.19
C SER A 49 -4.15 -11.18 -9.51
N ASN A 50 -3.69 -12.42 -9.69
CA ASN A 50 -4.22 -13.59 -8.97
C ASN A 50 -3.36 -14.00 -7.76
N ASN A 51 -4.00 -14.66 -6.79
CA ASN A 51 -3.41 -15.11 -5.51
C ASN A 51 -2.84 -13.98 -4.65
N LEU A 52 -3.51 -12.82 -4.66
CA LEU A 52 -3.17 -11.69 -3.81
C LEU A 52 -3.80 -11.87 -2.42
N THR A 53 -3.10 -11.42 -1.38
CA THR A 53 -3.59 -11.41 0.01
C THR A 53 -4.82 -10.50 0.18
N SER A 54 -4.90 -9.43 -0.61
CA SER A 54 -6.03 -8.51 -0.66
C SER A 54 -6.29 -8.10 -2.10
N SER A 55 -7.56 -7.78 -2.40
CA SER A 55 -8.00 -7.33 -3.73
C SER A 55 -8.65 -5.96 -3.61
N LEU A 56 -8.46 -5.12 -4.63
CA LEU A 56 -9.14 -3.85 -4.76
C LEU A 56 -10.50 -4.05 -5.43
N LEU A 57 -11.50 -3.30 -4.96
CA LEU A 57 -12.85 -3.30 -5.53
C LEU A 57 -13.39 -1.87 -5.53
N GLY A 58 -13.93 -1.44 -6.67
CA GLY A 58 -14.60 -0.14 -6.80
C GLY A 58 -13.84 0.86 -7.65
N ILE A 59 -14.14 2.15 -7.45
CA ILE A 59 -13.54 3.26 -8.19
C ILE A 59 -12.98 4.24 -7.18
N TYR A 60 -11.71 4.59 -7.35
CA TYR A 60 -11.01 5.56 -6.54
C TYR A 60 -10.47 6.67 -7.44
N ASP A 61 -10.74 7.92 -7.10
CA ASP A 61 -10.26 9.09 -7.85
C ASP A 61 -9.17 9.77 -7.04
N ASP A 62 -7.90 9.48 -7.37
CA ASP A 62 -6.77 10.05 -6.69
C ASP A 62 -6.45 11.45 -7.26
N PRO A 63 -6.27 12.50 -6.42
CA PRO A 63 -5.95 13.85 -6.90
C PRO A 63 -4.65 13.94 -7.73
N THR A 64 -3.73 13.01 -7.54
CA THR A 64 -2.40 13.00 -8.17
C THR A 64 -2.32 11.97 -9.30
N TYR A 65 -2.79 10.75 -9.06
CA TYR A 65 -2.68 9.62 -9.99
C TYR A 65 -3.91 9.43 -10.88
N GLY A 66 -5.00 10.13 -10.59
CA GLY A 66 -6.26 10.07 -11.31
C GLY A 66 -7.12 8.86 -10.95
N LYS A 67 -8.10 8.57 -11.81
CA LYS A 67 -9.12 7.54 -11.57
C LYS A 67 -8.58 6.13 -11.78
N THR A 68 -8.67 5.31 -10.74
CA THR A 68 -8.44 3.86 -10.77
C THR A 68 -9.76 3.13 -10.60
N ALA A 69 -10.03 2.15 -11.45
CA ALA A 69 -11.19 1.27 -11.33
C ALA A 69 -10.71 -0.18 -11.16
N ALA A 70 -11.26 -0.87 -10.17
CA ALA A 70 -10.93 -2.25 -9.84
C ALA A 70 -12.19 -3.11 -9.78
N GLN A 71 -12.12 -4.29 -10.38
CA GLN A 71 -13.17 -5.29 -10.41
C GLN A 71 -12.56 -6.64 -10.10
N ILE A 72 -13.35 -7.52 -9.47
CA ILE A 72 -12.90 -8.85 -9.07
C ILE A 72 -13.66 -9.89 -9.88
N VAL A 73 -12.92 -10.83 -10.48
CA VAL A 73 -13.48 -12.07 -11.01
C VAL A 73 -13.14 -13.17 -10.02
N THR A 74 -14.15 -13.90 -9.57
CA THR A 74 -13.99 -15.01 -8.64
C THR A 74 -14.80 -16.20 -9.11
N GLN A 75 -14.37 -17.40 -8.71
CA GLN A 75 -15.07 -18.65 -8.97
C GLN A 75 -15.55 -19.24 -7.66
N LEU A 76 -16.86 -19.51 -7.58
CA LEU A 76 -17.45 -20.18 -6.44
C LEU A 76 -17.19 -21.69 -6.55
N ILE A 77 -16.60 -22.27 -5.51
CA ILE A 77 -16.39 -23.71 -5.40
C ILE A 77 -17.28 -24.21 -4.27
N PRO A 78 -18.28 -25.06 -4.55
CA PRO A 78 -19.14 -25.59 -3.50
C PRO A 78 -18.34 -26.51 -2.57
N THR A 79 -18.73 -26.56 -1.30
CA THR A 79 -18.11 -27.44 -0.31
C THR A 79 -18.44 -28.91 -0.57
N THR A 80 -19.62 -29.17 -1.13
CA THR A 80 -20.07 -30.51 -1.55
C THR A 80 -20.64 -30.45 -2.96
N TYR A 81 -20.36 -31.49 -3.73
CA TYR A 81 -20.93 -31.65 -5.06
C TYR A 81 -22.23 -32.46 -4.97
N SER A 82 -23.24 -32.06 -5.73
CA SER A 82 -24.58 -32.69 -5.77
C SER A 82 -25.30 -32.77 -4.40
N PRO A 83 -25.49 -31.64 -3.70
CA PRO A 83 -26.38 -31.61 -2.54
C PRO A 83 -27.81 -31.99 -2.96
N ASP A 84 -28.49 -32.78 -2.12
CA ASP A 84 -29.91 -33.07 -2.25
C ASP A 84 -30.71 -31.99 -1.52
N PHE A 85 -31.54 -31.27 -2.27
CA PHE A 85 -32.39 -30.19 -1.74
C PHE A 85 -33.86 -30.62 -1.60
N GLY A 86 -34.19 -31.89 -1.87
CA GLY A 86 -35.55 -32.42 -1.85
C GLY A 86 -36.37 -32.07 -3.10
N ASP A 87 -37.70 -32.19 -2.98
CA ASP A 87 -38.64 -31.90 -4.05
C ASP A 87 -38.86 -30.38 -4.21
N GLU A 88 -38.81 -29.90 -5.46
CA GLU A 88 -39.09 -28.51 -5.86
C GLU A 88 -38.33 -27.43 -5.04
N PRO A 89 -36.99 -27.48 -4.96
CA PRO A 89 -36.22 -26.50 -4.19
C PRO A 89 -36.30 -25.11 -4.83
N VAL A 90 -36.49 -24.10 -3.99
CA VAL A 90 -36.50 -22.69 -4.40
C VAL A 90 -35.38 -21.95 -3.67
N ILE A 91 -34.62 -21.13 -4.41
CA ILE A 91 -33.60 -20.28 -3.82
C ILE A 91 -34.29 -19.17 -3.04
N ASP A 92 -34.00 -19.08 -1.74
CA ASP A 92 -34.51 -18.03 -0.86
C ASP A 92 -33.57 -16.82 -0.84
N SER A 93 -32.29 -17.03 -0.50
CA SER A 93 -31.32 -15.94 -0.39
C SER A 93 -29.89 -16.36 -0.75
N ILE A 94 -29.11 -15.37 -1.20
CA ILE A 94 -27.67 -15.49 -1.40
C ILE A 94 -27.02 -14.42 -0.52
N ILE A 95 -26.17 -14.85 0.40
CA ILE A 95 -25.46 -13.96 1.33
C ILE A 95 -24.00 -13.91 0.91
N ILE A 96 -23.48 -12.70 0.72
CA ILE A 96 -22.08 -12.45 0.38
C ILE A 96 -21.48 -11.61 1.50
N THR A 97 -20.39 -12.10 2.09
CA THR A 97 -19.64 -11.40 3.13
C THR A 97 -18.31 -10.94 2.57
N ILE A 98 -18.09 -9.63 2.56
CA ILE A 98 -16.82 -9.03 2.12
C ILE A 98 -16.09 -8.51 3.37
N PRO A 99 -15.01 -9.17 3.81
CA PRO A 99 -14.22 -8.68 4.95
C PRO A 99 -13.40 -7.46 4.56
N TYR A 100 -13.15 -6.59 5.52
CA TYR A 100 -12.27 -5.42 5.42
C TYR A 100 -11.30 -5.41 6.60
N PHE A 101 -10.14 -4.77 6.44
CA PHE A 101 -9.18 -4.63 7.53
C PHE A 101 -9.51 -3.42 8.42
N SER A 102 -9.04 -3.52 9.65
CA SER A 102 -9.07 -2.45 10.65
C SER A 102 -7.82 -2.54 11.52
N HIS A 103 -7.45 -1.41 12.13
CA HIS A 103 -6.35 -1.34 13.07
C HIS A 103 -6.79 -0.68 14.37
N LYS A 104 -6.12 -1.00 15.47
CA LYS A 104 -6.38 -0.42 16.79
C LYS A 104 -5.78 0.99 16.85
N THR A 105 -6.55 1.98 17.28
CA THR A 105 -6.10 3.39 17.34
C THR A 105 -5.17 3.66 18.53
N GLY A 106 -5.13 2.77 19.51
CA GLY A 106 -4.39 2.94 20.77
C GLY A 106 -5.19 3.60 21.88
N GLU A 107 -6.40 4.07 21.56
CA GLU A 107 -7.34 4.67 22.50
C GLU A 107 -8.33 3.63 23.05
N THR A 108 -9.00 3.99 24.14
CA THR A 108 -10.07 3.20 24.75
C THR A 108 -11.32 4.05 24.94
N ASP A 109 -12.49 3.43 24.79
CA ASP A 109 -13.76 4.06 25.17
C ASP A 109 -13.89 4.20 26.70
N ASP A 110 -14.97 4.85 27.14
CA ASP A 110 -15.26 5.08 28.57
C ASP A 110 -15.46 3.78 29.36
N ASP A 111 -15.74 2.67 28.67
CA ASP A 111 -15.92 1.32 29.23
C ASP A 111 -14.62 0.49 29.20
N GLY A 112 -13.51 1.06 28.70
CA GLY A 112 -12.19 0.43 28.64
C GLY A 112 -11.97 -0.50 27.44
N ASN A 113 -12.86 -0.52 26.45
CA ASN A 113 -12.70 -1.29 25.22
C ASN A 113 -11.77 -0.56 24.25
N ALA A 114 -10.99 -1.33 23.49
CA ALA A 114 -10.11 -0.79 22.45
C ALA A 114 -10.91 -0.19 21.29
N LEU A 115 -10.54 1.02 20.86
CA LEU A 115 -11.07 1.65 19.66
C LEU A 115 -10.33 1.17 18.40
N TYR A 116 -11.08 1.06 17.29
CA TYR A 116 -10.58 0.58 16.00
C TYR A 116 -10.97 1.56 14.89
N GLU A 117 -10.10 1.69 13.90
CA GLU A 117 -10.33 2.48 12.69
C GLU A 117 -10.18 1.59 11.45
N LEU A 118 -11.03 1.86 10.44
CA LEU A 118 -10.96 1.17 9.15
C LEU A 118 -9.84 1.76 8.30
N ASP A 119 -8.96 0.90 7.78
CA ASP A 119 -7.81 1.32 6.97
C ASP A 119 -7.92 0.89 5.50
N SER A 120 -8.99 0.17 5.14
CA SER A 120 -9.18 -0.46 3.83
C SER A 120 -10.37 0.07 3.03
N LEU A 121 -11.10 1.04 3.57
CA LEU A 121 -12.21 1.70 2.91
C LEU A 121 -11.84 3.14 2.61
N PHE A 122 -11.79 3.48 1.32
CA PHE A 122 -11.40 4.80 0.86
C PHE A 122 -12.63 5.58 0.38
N GLY A 123 -12.64 6.89 0.66
CA GLY A 123 -13.71 7.79 0.25
C GLY A 123 -14.66 8.15 1.41
N ASN A 124 -15.86 8.60 1.06
CA ASN A 124 -16.85 9.05 2.04
C ASN A 124 -17.61 7.86 2.63
N ALA A 125 -17.43 7.59 3.92
CA ALA A 125 -18.07 6.50 4.64
C ALA A 125 -19.61 6.64 4.75
N GLU A 126 -20.16 7.84 4.61
CA GLU A 126 -21.62 8.08 4.63
C GLU A 126 -22.28 7.83 3.28
N THR A 127 -21.51 7.66 2.21
CA THR A 127 -22.06 7.46 0.87
C THR A 127 -22.31 5.97 0.60
N PRO A 128 -23.53 5.57 0.19
CA PRO A 128 -23.81 4.19 -0.16
C PRO A 128 -22.92 3.70 -1.31
N ILE A 129 -22.38 2.49 -1.17
CA ILE A 129 -21.60 1.83 -2.22
C ILE A 129 -22.55 1.10 -3.17
N LYS A 130 -22.50 1.44 -4.46
CA LYS A 130 -23.20 0.67 -5.50
C LYS A 130 -22.36 -0.54 -5.89
N LEU A 131 -22.72 -1.71 -5.35
CA LEU A 131 -22.17 -3.00 -5.77
C LEU A 131 -23.04 -3.62 -6.86
N SER A 132 -22.43 -4.16 -7.90
CA SER A 132 -23.12 -4.92 -8.95
C SER A 132 -22.36 -6.22 -9.19
N ILE A 133 -23.10 -7.32 -9.19
CA ILE A 133 -22.57 -8.67 -9.31
C ILE A 133 -23.22 -9.29 -10.53
N TYR A 134 -22.39 -9.88 -11.37
CA TYR A 134 -22.82 -10.47 -12.62
C TYR A 134 -22.24 -11.87 -12.75
N GLN A 135 -23.01 -12.76 -13.37
CA GLN A 135 -22.50 -14.06 -13.74
C GLN A 135 -21.53 -13.91 -14.91
N ASN A 136 -20.37 -14.57 -14.80
CA ASN A 136 -19.40 -14.69 -15.88
C ASN A 136 -19.28 -16.17 -16.26
N THR A 137 -19.22 -16.47 -17.56
CA THR A 137 -19.11 -17.83 -18.10
C THR A 137 -17.65 -18.30 -18.26
N TYR A 138 -16.68 -17.45 -17.94
CA TYR A 138 -15.26 -17.77 -18.00
C TYR A 138 -14.85 -18.68 -16.83
N PHE A 139 -14.18 -19.79 -17.15
CA PHE A 139 -13.66 -20.73 -16.17
C PHE A 139 -12.24 -20.34 -15.73
N LEU A 140 -12.04 -20.12 -14.43
CA LEU A 140 -10.72 -19.82 -13.86
C LEU A 140 -9.91 -21.11 -13.70
N ARG A 141 -8.96 -21.31 -14.61
CA ARG A 141 -8.04 -22.46 -14.64
C ARG A 141 -6.99 -22.38 -13.53
N SER A 142 -6.59 -23.55 -13.04
CA SER A 142 -5.45 -23.71 -12.13
C SER A 142 -4.11 -23.77 -12.86
N TYR A 143 -4.07 -24.31 -14.08
CA TYR A 143 -2.86 -24.58 -14.87
C TYR A 143 -2.91 -23.96 -16.26
N ASP A 144 -1.75 -23.60 -16.79
CA ASP A 144 -1.58 -23.00 -18.12
C ASP A 144 -1.49 -24.08 -19.21
N PRO A 145 -2.46 -24.14 -20.15
CA PRO A 145 -2.47 -25.12 -21.23
C PRO A 145 -1.29 -25.00 -22.21
N GLU A 146 -0.70 -23.81 -22.36
CA GLU A 146 0.44 -23.58 -23.27
C GLU A 146 1.74 -24.20 -22.72
N THR A 147 1.76 -24.52 -21.43
CA THR A 147 2.90 -25.13 -20.74
C THR A 147 2.74 -26.65 -20.56
N ASN A 148 1.88 -27.30 -21.35
CA ASN A 148 1.48 -28.70 -21.13
C ASN A 148 0.95 -28.95 -19.69
N LEU A 149 0.32 -27.95 -19.08
CA LEU A 149 -0.22 -28.00 -17.71
C LEU A 149 0.85 -28.15 -16.61
N GLU A 150 2.11 -27.83 -16.88
CA GLU A 150 3.19 -27.87 -15.89
C GLU A 150 3.24 -26.62 -15.01
N GLU A 151 2.86 -25.45 -15.55
CA GLU A 151 2.84 -24.20 -14.80
C GLU A 151 1.44 -23.81 -14.32
N ALA A 152 1.40 -23.08 -13.19
CA ALA A 152 0.18 -22.48 -12.68
C ALA A 152 -0.29 -21.34 -13.59
N GLN A 153 -1.62 -21.25 -13.78
CA GLN A 153 -2.22 -20.17 -14.56
C GLN A 153 -1.94 -18.80 -13.94
N LYS A 154 -1.44 -17.87 -14.75
CA LYS A 154 -1.22 -16.47 -14.37
C LYS A 154 -2.37 -15.63 -14.91
N TYR A 155 -2.89 -14.72 -14.08
CA TYR A 155 -3.85 -13.69 -14.48
C TYR A 155 -3.24 -12.32 -14.21
N TYR A 156 -3.51 -11.36 -15.09
CA TYR A 156 -2.91 -10.03 -15.05
C TYR A 156 -3.98 -8.94 -14.94
N SER A 157 -3.59 -7.74 -14.52
CA SER A 157 -4.51 -6.60 -14.36
C SER A 157 -5.18 -6.13 -15.67
N ASN A 158 -4.67 -6.54 -16.84
CA ASN A 158 -5.28 -6.33 -18.15
C ASN A 158 -6.11 -7.53 -18.65
N SER A 159 -6.62 -8.36 -17.73
CA SER A 159 -7.42 -9.55 -18.10
C SER A 159 -8.69 -9.22 -18.90
N ASN A 160 -9.08 -7.95 -19.02
CA ASN A 160 -10.21 -7.54 -19.89
C ASN A 160 -9.95 -7.79 -21.38
N GLN A 161 -8.72 -8.08 -21.77
CA GLN A 161 -8.38 -8.52 -23.13
C GLN A 161 -8.71 -9.99 -23.38
N THR A 162 -8.85 -10.80 -22.33
CA THR A 162 -9.07 -12.26 -22.41
C THR A 162 -10.39 -12.70 -21.78
N ILE A 163 -10.81 -12.03 -20.71
CA ILE A 163 -12.09 -12.24 -20.00
C ILE A 163 -13.04 -11.12 -20.42
N ASN A 164 -14.22 -11.49 -20.92
CA ASN A 164 -15.25 -10.49 -21.23
C ASN A 164 -15.95 -10.05 -19.94
N PHE A 165 -15.64 -8.83 -19.50
CA PHE A 165 -16.29 -8.20 -18.34
C PHE A 165 -17.62 -7.53 -18.68
N ASN A 166 -18.16 -7.65 -19.90
CA ASN A 166 -19.43 -7.06 -20.30
C ASN A 166 -20.44 -8.10 -20.78
N ASP A 167 -20.04 -9.38 -20.83
CA ASP A 167 -20.94 -10.49 -21.14
C ASP A 167 -21.63 -10.94 -19.86
N PHE A 168 -22.67 -10.20 -19.51
CA PHE A 168 -23.52 -10.48 -18.37
C PHE A 168 -24.85 -11.03 -18.90
N THR A 169 -25.18 -12.25 -18.50
CA THR A 169 -26.49 -12.87 -18.78
C THR A 169 -27.49 -12.54 -17.68
#